data_AF-A0AAJ0PRH3-F1
#
_entry.id   AF-A0AAJ0PRH3-F1
#
_cell.length_a   1.000
_cell.length_b   1.000
_cell.length_c   1.000
_cell.angle_alpha   90.00
_cell.angle_beta   90.00
_cell.angle_gamma   90.00
#
_symmetry.space_group_name_H-M   'P 1'
#
loop_
_entity.id
_entity.type
_entity.pdbx_description
1 polymer ?
#
loop_
_entity_poly.entity_id
_entity_poly.type
_entity_poly.pdbx_seq_one_letter_code
_entity_poly.pdbx_strand_id
1 'polypeptide(L)'
;MGLLRSFRAWCKLRRLPPIKIETKAAEAENEAATHAKWAVVIRNADGARVGEAIYGLSQLTDRLYVHSLEIAPSERRRGYALAFLMMLNRYYKVPIVPMSELPGGSPFWVTVSKLRPGGLAVQFEQRSDAADKPPPRA
;
A
#
# COMPACT_ATOMS: atom_id res chain seq x y z
N MET A 1 -26.68 -5.52 11.38
CA MET A 1 -25.47 -5.03 12.09
C MET A 1 -24.31 -4.64 11.12
N GLY A 2 -24.58 -3.95 10.00
CA GLY A 2 -23.54 -3.61 8.99
C GLY A 2 -23.16 -2.13 8.89
N LEU A 3 -24.06 -1.23 9.30
CA LEU A 3 -23.94 0.22 9.05
C LEU A 3 -22.93 0.95 9.96
N LEU A 4 -22.71 0.46 11.19
CA LEU A 4 -21.81 1.12 12.15
C LEU A 4 -20.32 0.90 11.81
N ARG A 5 -19.96 -0.24 11.20
CA ARG A 5 -18.56 -0.57 10.86
C ARG A 5 -18.06 0.26 9.67
N SER A 6 -18.91 0.47 8.67
CA SER A 6 -18.63 1.35 7.54
C SER A 6 -18.50 2.80 7.97
N PHE A 7 -19.38 3.30 8.86
CA PHE A 7 -19.30 4.67 9.36
C PHE A 7 -18.01 4.95 10.14
N ARG A 8 -17.57 4.04 11.01
CA ARG A 8 -16.33 4.21 11.79
C ARG A 8 -15.08 4.16 10.90
N ALA A 9 -15.05 3.26 9.90
CA ALA A 9 -13.98 3.23 8.91
C ALA A 9 -13.96 4.52 8.08
N TRP A 10 -15.12 5.01 7.66
CA TRP A 10 -15.26 6.25 6.90
C TRP A 10 -14.80 7.49 7.69
N CYS A 11 -15.22 7.63 8.95
CA CYS A 11 -14.76 8.71 9.83
C CYS A 11 -13.25 8.68 10.07
N LYS A 12 -12.67 7.49 10.25
CA LYS A 12 -11.21 7.33 10.43
C LYS A 12 -10.43 7.79 9.20
N LEU A 13 -10.97 7.55 8.00
CA LEU A 13 -10.32 7.90 6.74
C LEU A 13 -10.52 9.38 6.35
N ARG A 14 -11.53 10.06 6.91
CA ARG A 14 -11.71 11.51 6.74
C ARG A 14 -10.84 12.35 7.67
N ARG A 15 -10.37 11.77 8.79
CA ARG A 15 -9.49 12.43 9.77
C ARG A 15 -8.00 12.14 9.54
N LEU A 16 -7.61 11.81 8.31
CA LEU A 16 -6.21 11.53 7.99
C LEU A 16 -5.41 12.84 7.97
N PRO A 17 -4.17 12.82 8.48
CA PRO A 17 -3.32 14.00 8.39
C PRO A 17 -3.06 14.33 6.92
N PRO A 18 -3.03 15.63 6.56
CA PRO A 18 -2.60 16.03 5.23
C PRO A 18 -1.14 15.60 5.04
N ILE A 19 -0.87 15.00 3.89
CA ILE A 19 0.46 14.57 3.49
C ILE A 19 0.80 15.19 2.15
N LYS A 20 2.10 15.41 1.93
CA LYS A 20 2.66 15.71 0.62
C LYS A 20 3.59 14.56 0.26
N ILE A 21 3.58 14.19 -1.02
CA ILE A 21 4.55 13.22 -1.54
C ILE A 21 5.50 13.94 -2.47
N GLU A 22 6.78 13.65 -2.31
CA GLU A 22 7.83 14.08 -3.22
C GLU A 22 8.42 12.85 -3.86
N THR A 23 8.33 12.75 -5.19
CA THR A 23 8.99 11.70 -5.93
C THR A 23 10.48 11.94 -5.84
N LYS A 24 11.19 11.05 -5.14
CA LYS A 24 12.64 11.03 -5.23
C LYS A 24 12.96 10.56 -6.64
N ALA A 25 13.72 11.35 -7.37
CA ALA A 25 14.43 10.90 -8.56
C ALA A 25 15.57 9.93 -8.17
N ALA A 26 15.25 8.94 -7.35
CA ALA A 26 16.07 7.75 -7.26
C ALA A 26 15.86 7.07 -8.60
N GLU A 27 16.96 6.98 -9.35
CA GLU A 27 17.07 6.25 -10.59
C GLU A 27 16.15 5.04 -10.50
N ALA A 28 15.11 5.05 -11.33
CA ALA A 28 14.35 3.87 -11.60
C ALA A 28 15.39 2.90 -12.16
N GLU A 29 15.96 2.06 -11.29
CA GLU A 29 16.59 0.82 -11.69
C GLU A 29 15.46 0.09 -12.42
N ASN A 30 15.40 0.36 -13.73
CA ASN A 30 14.57 -0.27 -14.73
C ASN A 30 15.10 -1.69 -14.91
N GLU A 31 15.18 -2.43 -13.82
CA GLU A 31 15.61 -3.81 -13.82
C GLU A 31 14.38 -4.63 -14.16
N ALA A 32 14.07 -4.68 -15.46
CA ALA A 32 13.15 -5.62 -16.11
C ALA A 32 11.81 -5.88 -15.36
N ALA A 33 11.25 -4.86 -14.70
CA ALA A 33 10.11 -5.04 -13.82
C ALA A 33 8.80 -4.96 -14.62
N THR A 34 7.92 -5.95 -14.41
CA THR A 34 6.55 -6.03 -14.96
C THR A 34 5.65 -4.81 -14.60
N HIS A 35 6.16 -3.85 -13.82
CA HIS A 35 5.48 -2.62 -13.40
C HIS A 35 6.50 -1.51 -13.13
N ALA A 36 6.14 -0.26 -13.46
CA ALA A 36 6.95 0.90 -13.12
C ALA A 36 7.02 1.08 -11.60
N LYS A 37 8.21 1.37 -11.04
CA LYS A 37 8.42 1.62 -9.61
C LYS A 37 8.74 3.10 -9.37
N TRP A 38 8.10 3.69 -8.37
CA TRP A 38 8.35 5.06 -7.92
C TRP A 38 8.72 5.06 -6.44
N ALA A 39 9.88 5.65 -6.14
CA ALA A 39 10.30 5.94 -4.78
C ALA A 39 9.80 7.35 -4.40
N VAL A 40 9.06 7.43 -3.30
CA VAL A 40 8.49 8.69 -2.81
C VAL A 40 8.83 8.91 -1.35
N VAL A 41 9.06 10.17 -1.01
CA VAL A 41 9.20 10.64 0.37
C VAL A 41 7.84 11.18 0.81
N ILE A 42 7.37 10.72 1.96
CA ILE A 42 6.16 11.21 2.60
C ILE A 42 6.56 12.35 3.53
N ARG A 43 5.98 13.53 3.32
CA ARG A 43 6.11 14.70 4.18
C ARG A 43 4.78 15.05 4.84
N ASN A 44 4.84 15.60 6.05
CA ASN A 44 3.65 16.15 6.73
C ASN A 44 3.29 17.55 6.18
N ALA A 45 2.27 18.18 6.79
CA ALA A 45 1.84 19.54 6.47
C ALA A 45 2.97 20.57 6.60
N ASP A 46 3.81 20.40 7.63
CA ASP A 46 4.93 21.28 7.97
C ASP A 46 6.16 21.07 7.07
N GLY A 47 6.10 20.13 6.13
CA GLY A 47 7.20 19.78 5.24
C GLY A 47 8.26 18.87 5.85
N ALA A 48 8.07 18.39 7.08
CA ALA A 48 8.96 17.42 7.72
C ALA A 48 8.82 16.04 7.06
N ARG A 49 9.95 15.36 6.83
CA ARG A 49 9.98 13.98 6.32
C ARG A 49 9.48 13.04 7.40
N VAL A 50 8.35 12.37 7.14
CA VAL A 50 7.70 11.42 8.07
C VAL A 50 7.87 9.97 7.64
N GLY A 51 8.26 9.71 6.40
CA GLY A 51 8.46 8.36 5.90
C GLY A 51 8.87 8.32 4.44
N GLU A 52 9.02 7.10 3.94
CA GLU A 52 9.32 6.80 2.55
C GLU A 52 8.51 5.58 2.10
N ALA A 53 8.20 5.55 0.82
CA ALA A 53 7.49 4.44 0.23
C ALA A 53 8.00 4.18 -1.18
N ILE A 54 7.94 2.91 -1.58
CA ILE A 54 8.17 2.48 -2.95
C ILE A 54 6.90 1.78 -3.39
N TYR A 55 6.26 2.32 -4.42
CA TYR A 55 5.07 1.72 -5.02
C TYR A 55 5.24 1.58 -6.53
N GLY A 56 4.45 0.74 -7.14
CA GLY A 56 4.42 0.56 -8.58
C GLY A 56 3.03 0.28 -9.10
N LEU A 57 2.78 0.64 -10.35
CA LEU A 57 1.51 0.39 -11.02
C LEU A 57 1.71 -0.72 -12.03
N SER A 58 0.85 -1.74 -11.98
CA SER A 58 0.78 -2.81 -12.98
C SER A 58 0.77 -2.22 -14.40
N GLN A 59 1.44 -2.88 -15.35
CA GLN A 59 1.36 -2.49 -16.77
C GLN A 59 -0.08 -2.45 -17.29
N LEU A 60 -0.95 -3.32 -16.76
CA LEU A 60 -2.38 -3.34 -17.09
C LEU A 60 -3.17 -2.24 -16.36
N THR A 61 -2.52 -1.44 -15.52
CA THR A 61 -3.10 -0.35 -14.73
C THR A 61 -4.29 -0.78 -13.87
N ASP A 62 -4.30 -2.05 -13.45
CA ASP A 62 -5.39 -2.68 -12.71
C ASP A 62 -5.08 -2.85 -11.22
N ARG A 63 -3.79 -2.79 -10.84
CA ARG A 63 -3.29 -3.02 -9.48
C ARG A 63 -2.15 -2.08 -9.14
N LEU A 64 -2.13 -1.64 -7.88
CA LEU A 64 -1.04 -0.85 -7.33
C LEU A 64 -0.27 -1.68 -6.30
N TYR A 65 0.99 -1.96 -6.59
CA TYR A 65 1.88 -2.72 -5.74
C TYR A 65 2.62 -1.80 -4.77
N VAL A 66 2.58 -2.08 -3.48
CA VAL A 66 3.40 -1.38 -2.47
C VAL A 66 4.54 -2.31 -2.08
N HIS A 67 5.75 -1.97 -2.50
CA HIS A 67 6.98 -2.74 -2.23
C HIS A 67 7.54 -2.42 -0.85
N SER A 68 7.66 -1.14 -0.54
CA SER A 68 8.13 -0.68 0.76
C SER A 68 7.26 0.47 1.25
N LEU A 69 6.95 0.48 2.52
CA LEU A 69 6.25 1.57 3.18
C LEU A 69 6.80 1.68 4.61
N GLU A 70 7.67 2.65 4.81
CA GLU A 70 8.31 2.90 6.09
C GLU A 70 7.96 4.28 6.61
N ILE A 71 7.47 4.33 7.85
CA ILE A 71 7.21 5.58 8.58
C ILE A 71 8.24 5.68 9.70
N ALA A 72 8.83 6.87 9.82
CA ALA A 72 9.80 7.20 10.85
C ALA A 72 9.25 6.80 12.24
N PRO A 73 10.03 6.13 13.10
CA PRO A 73 9.54 5.63 14.38
C PRO A 73 8.83 6.67 15.26
N SER A 74 9.32 7.91 15.26
CA SER A 74 8.74 9.07 15.97
C SER A 74 7.36 9.49 15.45
N GLU A 75 7.06 9.17 14.19
CA GLU A 75 5.83 9.57 13.49
C GLU A 75 4.84 8.40 13.30
N ARG A 76 5.18 7.21 13.84
CA ARG A 76 4.31 6.02 13.78
C ARG A 76 3.00 6.25 14.56
N ARG A 77 1.96 5.49 14.19
CA ARG A 77 0.61 5.54 14.77
C ARG A 77 -0.13 6.87 14.62
N ARG A 78 0.41 7.84 13.87
CA ARG A 78 -0.26 9.12 13.54
C ARG A 78 -1.12 9.07 12.27
N GLY A 79 -1.15 7.93 11.59
CA GLY A 79 -2.00 7.70 10.42
C GLY A 79 -1.39 8.07 9.07
N TYR A 80 -0.12 8.51 9.01
CA TYR A 80 0.55 8.87 7.74
C TYR A 80 0.59 7.74 6.71
N ALA A 81 0.90 6.51 7.13
CA ALA A 81 0.85 5.35 6.24
C ALA A 81 -0.55 5.17 5.63
N LEU A 82 -1.60 5.36 6.42
CA LEU A 82 -2.98 5.24 5.95
C LEU A 82 -3.40 6.40 5.04
N ALA A 83 -2.93 7.62 5.34
CA ALA A 83 -3.10 8.80 4.50
C ALA A 83 -2.49 8.57 3.11
N PHE A 84 -1.28 8.01 3.07
CA PHE A 84 -0.58 7.66 1.84
C PHE A 84 -1.34 6.64 1.00
N LEU A 85 -1.75 5.53 1.60
CA LEU A 85 -2.51 4.49 0.88
C LEU A 85 -3.87 5.01 0.40
N MET A 86 -4.56 5.81 1.20
CA MET A 86 -5.82 6.43 0.79
C MET A 86 -5.64 7.39 -0.39
N MET A 87 -4.58 8.20 -0.38
CA MET A 87 -4.26 9.11 -1.47
C MET A 87 -4.00 8.33 -2.77
N LEU A 88 -3.19 7.27 -2.73
CA LEU A 88 -2.93 6.41 -3.90
C LEU A 88 -4.20 5.75 -4.43
N ASN A 89 -5.00 5.16 -3.54
CA ASN A 89 -6.26 4.51 -3.90
C ASN A 89 -7.26 5.51 -4.51
N ARG A 90 -7.29 6.76 -4.06
CA ARG A 90 -8.14 7.81 -4.66
C ARG A 90 -7.64 8.28 -6.02
N TYR A 91 -6.32 8.38 -6.19
CA TYR A 91 -5.70 8.85 -7.42
C TYR A 91 -5.84 7.80 -8.53
N TYR A 92 -5.42 6.56 -8.28
CA TYR A 92 -5.42 5.49 -9.30
C TYR A 92 -6.72 4.69 -9.35
N LYS A 93 -7.54 4.68 -8.29
CA LYS A 93 -8.82 3.94 -8.20
C LYS A 93 -8.70 2.43 -8.42
N VAL A 94 -7.53 1.86 -8.14
CA VAL A 94 -7.24 0.43 -8.23
C VAL A 94 -6.97 -0.17 -6.84
N PRO A 95 -7.18 -1.48 -6.64
CA PRO A 95 -6.79 -2.14 -5.41
C PRO A 95 -5.29 -2.05 -5.15
N ILE A 96 -4.94 -1.86 -3.88
CA ILE A 96 -3.57 -1.88 -3.40
C ILE A 96 -3.17 -3.31 -3.03
N VAL A 97 -2.04 -3.77 -3.54
CA VAL A 97 -1.46 -5.08 -3.28
C VAL A 97 -0.14 -4.88 -2.52
N PRO A 98 -0.06 -5.26 -1.24
CA PRO A 98 1.19 -5.19 -0.51
C PRO A 98 2.11 -6.34 -0.94
N MET A 99 3.30 -6.02 -1.40
CA MET A 99 4.37 -6.99 -1.65
C MET A 99 5.06 -7.26 -0.32
N SER A 100 4.41 -8.08 0.52
CA SER A 100 4.93 -8.50 1.81
C SER A 100 5.55 -9.88 1.69
N GLU A 101 6.75 -10.08 2.25
CA GLU A 101 7.39 -11.40 2.32
C GLU A 101 6.62 -12.39 3.22
N LEU A 102 5.80 -11.86 4.15
CA LEU A 102 4.99 -12.69 5.05
C LEU A 102 3.67 -13.14 4.38
N PRO A 103 3.37 -14.45 4.34
CA PRO A 103 2.08 -14.95 3.89
C PRO A 103 0.96 -14.43 4.81
N GLY A 104 -0.09 -13.86 4.23
CA GLY A 104 -1.20 -13.21 4.95
C GLY A 104 -0.97 -11.73 5.29
N GLY A 105 0.23 -11.19 5.01
CA GLY A 105 0.59 -9.80 5.23
C GLY A 105 0.83 -9.44 6.70
N SER A 106 1.62 -8.38 6.93
CA SER A 106 1.88 -7.90 8.30
C SER A 106 0.58 -7.50 9.04
N PRO A 107 0.55 -7.49 10.39
CA PRO A 107 -0.62 -7.08 11.18
C PRO A 107 -1.18 -5.70 10.80
N PHE A 108 -0.31 -4.83 10.28
CA PHE A 108 -0.69 -3.56 9.69
C PHE A 108 -1.62 -3.77 8.49
N TRP A 109 -1.21 -4.53 7.48
CA TRP A 109 -2.01 -4.76 6.27
C TRP A 109 -3.34 -5.48 6.55
N VAL A 110 -3.34 -6.44 7.48
CA VAL A 110 -4.58 -7.09 7.94
C VAL A 110 -5.55 -6.08 8.57
N THR A 111 -5.04 -5.05 9.22
CA THR A 111 -5.87 -3.97 9.77
C THR A 111 -6.35 -3.03 8.67
N VAL A 112 -5.51 -2.74 7.67
CA VAL A 112 -5.85 -1.87 6.54
C VAL A 112 -6.92 -2.52 5.64
N SER A 113 -6.86 -3.83 5.39
CA SER A 113 -7.84 -4.54 4.55
C SER A 113 -9.27 -4.47 5.12
N LYS A 114 -9.41 -4.40 6.44
CA LYS A 114 -10.70 -4.19 7.13
C LYS A 114 -11.31 -2.80 6.88
N LEU A 115 -10.55 -1.86 6.30
CA LEU A 115 -11.01 -0.52 5.94
C LEU A 115 -11.62 -0.43 4.53
N ARG A 116 -11.79 -1.56 3.83
CA ARG A 116 -12.49 -1.65 2.54
C ARG A 116 -13.86 -0.93 2.52
N PRO A 117 -14.73 -1.06 3.54
CA PRO A 117 -16.01 -0.34 3.57
C PRO A 117 -15.86 1.19 3.59
N GLY A 118 -14.69 1.70 4.00
CA GLY A 118 -14.35 3.12 3.99
C GLY A 118 -13.72 3.60 2.68
N GLY A 119 -13.64 2.73 1.67
CA GLY A 119 -13.16 3.05 0.32
C GLY A 119 -11.70 2.68 0.05
N LEU A 120 -10.99 2.04 0.99
CA LEU A 120 -9.60 1.59 0.78
C LEU A 120 -9.55 0.11 0.41
N ALA A 121 -9.37 -0.20 -0.88
CA ALA A 121 -9.31 -1.58 -1.34
C ALA A 121 -7.88 -2.12 -1.21
N VAL A 122 -7.70 -3.17 -0.40
CA VAL A 122 -6.44 -3.91 -0.29
C VAL A 122 -6.68 -5.37 -0.65
N GLN A 123 -5.83 -5.93 -1.50
CA GLN A 123 -5.84 -7.33 -1.91
C GLN A 123 -4.52 -7.98 -1.51
N PHE A 124 -4.57 -9.19 -0.95
CA PHE A 124 -3.37 -9.98 -0.70
C PHE A 124 -3.20 -10.94 -1.86
N GLU A 125 -2.06 -10.89 -2.52
CA GLU A 125 -1.70 -11.90 -3.51
C GLU A 125 -1.31 -13.16 -2.75
N GLN A 126 -2.09 -14.24 -2.92
CA GLN A 126 -1.63 -15.55 -2.51
C GLN A 126 -0.52 -15.93 -3.49
N ARG A 127 0.73 -15.95 -3.03
CA ARG A 127 1.79 -16.64 -3.75
C ARG A 127 1.39 -18.10 -3.76
N SER A 128 0.79 -18.57 -4.86
CA SER A 128 0.49 -19.98 -5.03
C SER A 128 1.82 -20.72 -4.97
N ASP A 129 2.02 -21.49 -3.90
CA ASP A 129 3.17 -22.39 -3.71
C ASP A 129 3.05 -23.62 -4.65
N ALA A 130 2.72 -23.37 -5.91
CA ALA A 130 2.42 -24.38 -6.92
C ALA A 130 3.56 -24.54 -7.94
N ALA A 131 4.77 -24.05 -7.62
CA ALA A 131 5.90 -24.08 -8.54
C ALA A 131 7.01 -25.08 -8.15
N ASP A 132 6.86 -25.88 -7.08
CA ASP A 132 7.92 -26.81 -6.64
C ASP A 132 7.46 -28.27 -6.49
N LYS A 133 6.51 -28.72 -7.31
CA LYS A 133 6.29 -30.17 -7.48
C LYS A 133 6.57 -30.56 -8.94
N PRO A 134 7.70 -31.22 -9.24
CA PRO A 134 7.88 -31.81 -10.56
C PRO A 134 6.76 -32.84 -10.80
N PRO A 135 6.26 -32.96 -12.05
CA PRO A 135 5.20 -33.91 -12.37
C PRO A 135 5.68 -35.32 -12.00
N PRO A 136 4.80 -36.18 -11.43
CA PRO A 136 5.15 -37.57 -11.20
C PRO A 136 5.51 -38.19 -12.56
N ARG A 137 6.72 -38.73 -12.67
CA ARG A 137 7.10 -39.53 -13.84
C ARG A 137 6.19 -40.75 -13.87
N ALA A 138 5.49 -40.90 -15.00
CA ALA A 138 4.70 -42.08 -15.34
C ALA A 138 5.60 -43.30 -15.55
#